data_AF-A0A3P1BFK8-F1
#
_entry.id   AF-A0A3P1BFK8-F1
#
_cell.length_a   1.000
_cell.length_b   1.000
_cell.length_c   1.000
_cell.angle_alpha   90.00
_cell.angle_beta   90.00
_cell.angle_gamma   90.00
#
_symmetry.space_group_name_H-M   'P 1'
#
loop_
_entity.id
_entity.type
_entity.pdbx_description
1 polymer ?
#
loop_
_entity_poly.entity_id
_entity_poly.type
_entity_poly.pdbx_seq_one_letter_code
_entity_poly.pdbx_strand_id
1 'polypeptide(L)'
;MIRRNWCAVLVCIGVFIACSPVALAQTDSSNSRKNHDRYWVSFGLGRVISQYHPGGLPAIMPVNYVPETGKTAQFFGLVGTAHFQPRNTKSVVSLRYVLNGEWMYHNFPGIRYEELGALYGIRLNNFLISAGVSKNHGVDRGQFVRSSDPGSLLNGDYYEKVTYKGFGLPLEAQFIFPFQGFSFRLAAFGNINNGHSYGGFNFSICLGRMN
;
A
#
# COMPACT_ATOMS: atom_id res chain seq x y z
N MET A 1 17.47 11.61 12.86
CA MET A 1 16.11 11.00 12.85
C MET A 1 15.97 9.95 11.72
N ILE A 2 16.92 9.00 11.62
CA ILE A 2 17.07 8.08 10.45
C ILE A 2 16.57 6.64 10.74
N ARG A 3 16.34 6.27 12.01
CA ARG A 3 16.09 4.88 12.42
C ARG A 3 14.74 4.28 12.01
N ARG A 4 13.75 5.10 11.63
CA ARG A 4 12.35 4.63 11.44
C ARG A 4 12.09 3.97 10.07
N ASN A 5 12.81 4.36 9.02
CA ASN A 5 12.65 3.77 7.68
C ASN A 5 13.32 2.39 7.54
N TRP A 6 14.35 2.12 8.34
CA TRP A 6 15.02 0.81 8.34
C TRP A 6 14.11 -0.32 8.81
N CYS A 7 13.18 -0.05 9.72
CA CYS A 7 12.23 -1.08 10.17
C CYS A 7 11.32 -1.56 9.02
N ALA A 8 10.84 -0.65 8.17
CA ALA A 8 10.01 -1.02 7.02
C ALA A 8 10.81 -1.80 5.96
N VAL A 9 12.06 -1.39 5.69
CA VAL A 9 12.97 -2.11 4.79
C VAL A 9 13.30 -3.50 5.34
N LEU A 10 13.55 -3.62 6.65
CA LEU A 10 13.83 -4.90 7.32
C LEU A 10 12.61 -5.81 7.39
N VAL A 11 11.38 -5.27 7.50
CA VAL A 11 10.15 -6.05 7.39
C VAL A 11 9.95 -6.55 5.96
N CYS A 12 10.17 -5.71 4.95
CA CYS A 12 10.11 -6.13 3.55
C CYS A 12 11.18 -7.19 3.21
N ILE A 13 12.43 -7.01 3.67
CA ILE A 13 13.51 -7.98 3.53
C ILE A 13 13.21 -9.24 4.35
N GLY A 14 12.65 -9.13 5.54
CA GLY A 14 12.26 -10.25 6.39
C GLY A 14 11.16 -11.11 5.74
N VAL A 15 10.16 -10.48 5.13
CA VAL A 15 9.15 -11.18 4.31
C VAL A 15 9.80 -11.80 3.06
N PHE A 16 10.74 -11.11 2.42
CA PHE A 16 11.46 -11.63 1.24
C PHE A 16 12.30 -12.87 1.59
N ILE A 17 13.05 -12.85 2.70
CA ILE A 17 13.87 -13.96 3.20
C ILE A 17 12.98 -15.09 3.71
N ALA A 18 11.89 -14.81 4.42
CA ALA A 18 10.95 -15.84 4.88
C ALA A 18 10.23 -16.54 3.72
N CYS A 19 10.03 -15.86 2.58
CA CYS A 19 9.43 -16.46 1.38
C CYS A 19 10.43 -17.17 0.45
N SER A 20 11.74 -16.92 0.61
CA SER A 20 12.80 -17.48 -0.24
C SER A 20 12.94 -19.02 -0.16
N PRO A 21 12.93 -19.68 1.01
CA PRO A 21 12.98 -21.14 1.08
C PRO A 21 11.66 -21.81 0.65
N VAL A 22 10.56 -21.06 0.63
CA VAL A 22 9.24 -21.56 0.20
C VAL A 22 9.09 -21.54 -1.33
N ALA A 23 9.84 -20.68 -2.02
CA ALA A 23 9.88 -20.62 -3.49
C ALA A 23 10.86 -21.63 -4.12
N LEU A 24 11.89 -22.08 -3.38
CA LEU A 24 12.94 -22.98 -3.88
C LEU A 24 12.64 -24.49 -3.65
N ALA A 25 11.64 -24.83 -2.86
CA ALA A 25 11.24 -26.21 -2.62
C ALA A 25 9.98 -26.57 -3.41
N GLN A 26 10.06 -26.72 -4.74
CA GLN A 26 9.01 -27.42 -5.48
C GLN A 26 9.49 -27.93 -6.84
N THR A 27 10.16 -29.08 -6.79
CA THR A 27 10.39 -29.98 -7.92
C THR A 27 9.21 -30.95 -8.03
N ASP A 28 8.63 -31.00 -9.23
CA ASP A 28 7.87 -32.08 -9.87
C ASP A 28 6.82 -32.91 -9.11
N SER A 29 5.56 -32.73 -9.52
CA SER A 29 4.59 -33.81 -9.75
C SER A 29 3.40 -33.25 -10.54
N SER A 30 3.34 -33.58 -11.84
CA SER A 30 2.36 -33.02 -12.78
C SER A 30 0.91 -33.50 -12.56
N ASN A 31 0.68 -34.50 -11.69
CA ASN A 31 -0.65 -35.09 -11.48
C ASN A 31 -1.33 -34.69 -10.15
N SER A 32 -0.66 -33.95 -9.25
CA SER A 32 -1.24 -33.48 -7.97
C SER A 32 -1.67 -32.00 -8.00
N ARG A 33 -1.90 -31.41 -9.18
CA ARG A 33 -2.09 -29.96 -9.36
C ARG A 33 -3.40 -29.37 -8.81
N LYS A 34 -4.32 -30.16 -8.23
CA LYS A 34 -5.66 -29.68 -7.84
C LYS A 34 -5.91 -29.47 -6.34
N ASN A 35 -4.99 -29.82 -5.43
CA ASN A 35 -5.32 -29.97 -4.00
C ASN A 35 -4.36 -29.29 -3.00
N HIS A 36 -3.77 -28.16 -3.37
CA HIS A 36 -2.86 -27.44 -2.47
C HIS A 36 -3.37 -26.05 -2.13
N ASP A 37 -3.04 -25.60 -0.92
CA ASP A 37 -3.22 -24.21 -0.53
C ASP A 37 -2.37 -23.32 -1.42
N ARG A 38 -2.89 -22.14 -1.72
CA ARG A 38 -2.21 -21.14 -2.56
C ARG A 38 -1.72 -20.00 -1.68
N TYR A 39 -0.50 -19.57 -1.93
CA TYR A 39 0.09 -18.44 -1.23
C TYR A 39 0.97 -17.67 -2.19
N TRP A 40 0.95 -16.35 -2.08
CA TRP A 40 1.83 -15.51 -2.88
C TRP A 40 2.11 -14.20 -2.16
N VAL A 41 3.28 -13.66 -2.44
CA VAL A 41 3.67 -12.32 -2.03
C VAL A 41 3.82 -11.44 -3.25
N SER A 42 3.48 -10.16 -3.11
CA SER A 42 3.70 -9.20 -4.17
C SER A 42 4.36 -7.95 -3.65
N PHE A 43 5.25 -7.38 -4.46
CA PHE A 43 5.86 -6.08 -4.20
C PHE A 43 5.72 -5.22 -5.44
N GLY A 44 5.34 -3.96 -5.25
CA GLY A 44 5.08 -3.06 -6.37
C GLY A 44 5.17 -1.60 -6.02
N LEU A 45 5.11 -0.81 -7.08
CA LEU A 45 5.06 0.62 -7.05
C LEU A 45 3.67 1.06 -7.50
N GLY A 46 3.13 2.03 -6.77
CA GLY A 46 1.82 2.57 -7.04
C GLY A 46 1.76 4.07 -6.92
N ARG A 47 0.76 4.65 -7.56
CA ARG A 47 0.37 6.04 -7.34
C ARG A 47 -0.69 6.05 -6.24
N VAL A 48 -0.46 6.82 -5.20
CA VAL A 48 -1.38 6.97 -4.07
C VAL A 48 -1.85 8.41 -4.00
N ILE A 49 -3.16 8.58 -4.02
CA ILE A 49 -3.88 9.84 -3.92
C ILE A 49 -4.50 9.88 -2.53
N SER A 50 -4.04 10.80 -1.69
CA SER A 50 -4.59 11.01 -0.35
C SER A 50 -5.47 12.25 -0.34
N GLN A 51 -6.61 12.18 0.36
CA GLN A 51 -7.56 13.27 0.51
C GLN A 51 -7.92 13.46 1.98
N TYR A 52 -7.88 14.72 2.43
CA TYR A 52 -8.45 15.10 3.73
C TYR A 52 -9.91 15.51 3.57
N HIS A 53 -10.79 14.97 4.41
CA HIS A 53 -12.20 15.33 4.49
C HIS A 53 -12.51 15.88 5.88
N PRO A 54 -12.68 17.20 6.04
CA PRO A 54 -13.21 17.76 7.28
C PRO A 54 -14.71 17.44 7.39
N GLY A 55 -15.03 16.28 7.95
CA GLY A 55 -16.40 15.89 8.32
C GLY A 55 -17.19 15.11 7.27
N GLY A 56 -17.22 13.77 7.41
CA GLY A 56 -18.19 12.89 6.74
C GLY A 56 -17.86 12.50 5.29
N LEU A 57 -18.50 11.41 4.84
CA LEU A 57 -18.24 10.56 3.66
C LEU A 57 -17.67 11.24 2.39
N PRO A 58 -16.82 10.53 1.62
CA PRO A 58 -16.13 11.11 0.45
C PRO A 58 -17.12 11.43 -0.69
N ALA A 59 -17.27 12.72 -1.00
CA ALA A 59 -17.85 13.16 -2.26
C ALA A 59 -16.85 12.90 -3.39
N ILE A 60 -17.28 12.19 -4.43
CA ILE A 60 -16.51 12.00 -5.68
C ILE A 60 -16.37 13.39 -6.32
N MET A 61 -15.20 14.02 -6.22
CA MET A 61 -14.94 15.32 -6.82
C MET A 61 -14.10 15.21 -8.10
N PRO A 62 -14.34 16.06 -9.11
CA PRO A 62 -13.59 16.08 -10.37
C PRO A 62 -12.13 16.53 -10.16
N VAL A 63 -11.27 16.07 -11.07
CA VAL A 63 -9.79 16.05 -11.02
C VAL A 63 -9.10 17.42 -10.84
N ASN A 64 -9.83 18.55 -10.89
CA ASN A 64 -9.24 19.91 -10.85
C ASN A 64 -9.95 20.86 -9.86
N TYR A 65 -10.35 20.41 -8.67
CA TYR A 65 -10.92 21.30 -7.65
C TYR A 65 -9.91 21.56 -6.52
N VAL A 66 -9.54 22.84 -6.31
CA VAL A 66 -8.77 23.32 -5.16
C VAL A 66 -9.72 24.18 -4.31
N PRO A 67 -10.37 23.63 -3.27
CA PRO A 67 -10.94 24.43 -2.21
C PRO A 67 -9.95 24.46 -1.03
N GLU A 68 -9.83 25.61 -0.39
CA GLU A 68 -8.95 25.93 0.75
C GLU A 68 -9.16 25.06 2.01
N THR A 69 -9.89 23.94 1.92
CA THR A 69 -10.17 22.98 3.00
C THR A 69 -10.01 21.51 2.59
N GLY A 70 -9.58 21.20 1.36
CA GLY A 70 -9.36 19.83 0.86
C GLY A 70 -7.96 19.61 0.30
N LYS A 71 -7.00 19.20 1.16
CA LYS A 71 -5.65 18.85 0.69
C LYS A 71 -5.69 17.53 -0.05
N THR A 72 -5.34 17.56 -1.34
CA THR A 72 -5.05 16.36 -2.13
C THR A 72 -3.54 16.25 -2.34
N ALA A 73 -2.97 15.08 -2.07
CA ALA A 73 -1.55 14.83 -2.32
C ALA A 73 -1.37 13.55 -3.10
N GLN A 74 -0.49 13.61 -4.10
CA GLN A 74 -0.23 12.49 -5.00
C GLN A 74 1.24 12.13 -4.94
N PHE A 75 1.51 10.91 -4.52
CA PHE A 75 2.87 10.43 -4.35
C PHE A 75 3.01 9.03 -4.92
N PHE A 76 4.22 8.70 -5.34
CA PHE A 76 4.59 7.31 -5.56
C PHE A 76 4.78 6.62 -4.21
N GLY A 77 4.21 5.43 -4.10
CA GLY A 77 4.29 4.61 -2.90
C GLY A 77 4.70 3.19 -3.22
N LEU A 78 5.20 2.50 -2.21
CA LEU A 78 5.42 1.06 -2.25
C LEU A 78 4.21 0.35 -1.67
N VAL A 79 3.85 -0.76 -2.30
CA VAL A 79 2.79 -1.63 -1.79
C VAL A 79 3.32 -3.05 -1.75
N GLY A 80 3.35 -3.61 -0.54
CA GLY A 80 3.64 -5.01 -0.27
C GLY A 80 2.36 -5.74 0.10
N THR A 81 2.15 -6.95 -0.43
CA THR A 81 1.05 -7.80 0.03
C THR A 81 1.48 -9.25 0.17
N ALA A 82 0.88 -9.95 1.13
CA ALA A 82 0.98 -11.39 1.29
C ALA A 82 -0.43 -11.98 1.28
N HIS A 83 -0.63 -13.07 0.57
CA HIS A 83 -1.94 -13.68 0.36
C HIS A 83 -1.89 -15.16 0.71
N PHE A 84 -2.99 -15.65 1.28
CA PHE A 84 -3.23 -17.05 1.56
C PHE A 84 -4.66 -17.42 1.13
N GLN A 85 -4.77 -18.46 0.32
CA GLN A 85 -6.04 -19.00 -0.16
C GLN A 85 -6.09 -20.49 0.21
N PRO A 86 -6.96 -20.88 1.16
CA PRO A 86 -7.16 -22.28 1.52
C PRO A 86 -7.66 -23.11 0.34
N ARG A 87 -7.26 -24.38 0.31
CA ARG A 87 -7.73 -25.38 -0.66
C ARG A 87 -9.25 -25.42 -0.78
N ASN A 88 -9.75 -25.64 -1.99
CA ASN A 88 -11.17 -25.75 -2.31
C ASN A 88 -12.02 -24.53 -1.93
N THR A 89 -11.40 -23.37 -1.69
CA THR A 89 -12.11 -22.11 -1.43
C THR A 89 -11.77 -21.07 -2.49
N LYS A 90 -12.71 -20.16 -2.72
CA LYS A 90 -12.44 -18.91 -3.45
C LYS A 90 -11.98 -17.80 -2.51
N SER A 91 -12.02 -18.05 -1.21
CA SER A 91 -11.68 -17.08 -0.17
C SER A 91 -10.18 -16.86 -0.09
N VAL A 92 -9.77 -15.61 0.06
CA VAL A 92 -8.37 -15.21 0.23
C VAL A 92 -8.27 -14.33 1.46
N VAL A 93 -7.28 -14.61 2.31
CA VAL A 93 -6.86 -13.73 3.39
C VAL A 93 -5.59 -13.04 2.93
N SER A 94 -5.53 -11.72 3.11
CA SER A 94 -4.41 -10.91 2.65
C SER A 94 -3.93 -9.97 3.74
N LEU A 95 -2.61 -9.84 3.85
CA LEU A 95 -1.97 -8.75 4.59
C LEU A 95 -1.44 -7.74 3.57
N ARG A 96 -1.75 -6.47 3.77
CA ARG A 96 -1.30 -5.38 2.91
C ARG A 96 -0.55 -4.34 3.72
N TYR A 97 0.56 -3.89 3.17
CA TYR A 97 1.30 -2.76 3.67
C TYR A 97 1.45 -1.73 2.56
N VAL A 98 0.98 -0.51 2.80
CA VAL A 98 1.09 0.62 1.86
C VAL A 98 1.99 1.65 2.50
N LEU A 99 3.06 2.02 1.80
CA LEU A 99 3.94 3.10 2.21
C LEU A 99 3.91 4.19 1.15
N ASN A 100 3.20 5.27 1.46
CA ASN A 100 3.22 6.49 0.67
C ASN A 100 4.17 7.48 1.36
N GLY A 101 5.35 7.67 0.76
CA GLY A 101 6.37 8.55 1.33
C GLY A 101 7.42 8.97 0.32
N GLU A 102 8.00 10.14 0.56
CA GLU A 102 9.06 10.71 -0.25
C GLU A 102 10.36 9.94 -0.04
N TRP A 103 10.60 8.91 -0.85
CA TRP A 103 11.90 8.23 -0.92
C TRP A 103 13.02 9.19 -1.35
N MET A 104 12.67 10.33 -1.95
CA MET A 104 13.63 11.28 -2.53
C MET A 104 13.56 12.73 -2.01
N TYR A 105 12.43 13.22 -1.47
CA TYR A 105 12.27 14.65 -1.13
C TYR A 105 11.74 14.86 0.27
N HIS A 106 12.57 15.19 1.26
CA HIS A 106 12.12 15.15 2.66
C HIS A 106 11.17 16.28 3.12
N ASN A 107 10.86 17.27 2.28
CA ASN A 107 10.26 18.55 2.69
C ASN A 107 9.09 19.04 1.82
N PHE A 108 8.40 18.24 0.98
CA PHE A 108 7.22 18.79 0.29
C PHE A 108 5.99 18.84 1.22
N PRO A 109 5.13 19.86 1.05
CA PRO A 109 3.81 19.90 1.67
C PRO A 109 2.92 18.78 1.09
N GLY A 110 2.09 18.17 1.95
CA GLY A 110 1.22 17.06 1.54
C GLY A 110 0.95 16.04 2.64
N ILE A 111 0.03 15.13 2.33
CA ILE A 111 -0.40 14.05 3.23
C ILE A 111 0.45 12.81 2.97
N ARG A 112 1.31 12.47 3.93
CA ARG A 112 2.01 11.19 3.97
C ARG A 112 1.14 10.16 4.66
N TYR A 113 1.23 8.91 4.20
CA TYR A 113 0.35 7.86 4.67
C TYR A 113 1.04 6.48 4.68
N GLU A 114 0.77 5.70 5.72
CA GLU A 114 1.23 4.35 5.97
C GLU A 114 0.03 3.48 6.40
N GLU A 115 -0.21 2.38 5.70
CA GLU A 115 -1.22 1.37 6.03
C GLU A 115 -0.57 0.09 6.49
N LEU A 116 -1.14 -0.52 7.53
CA LEU A 116 -1.13 -1.97 7.70
C LEU A 116 -2.58 -2.48 7.71
N GLY A 117 -2.95 -3.22 6.66
CA GLY A 117 -4.31 -3.72 6.44
C GLY A 117 -4.37 -5.24 6.45
N ALA A 118 -5.39 -5.79 7.10
CA ALA A 118 -5.80 -7.19 6.97
C ALA A 118 -7.08 -7.23 6.16
N LEU A 119 -7.06 -7.95 5.04
CA LEU A 119 -8.16 -8.03 4.08
C LEU A 119 -8.64 -9.48 3.96
N TYR A 120 -9.93 -9.61 3.71
CA TYR A 120 -10.57 -10.86 3.30
C TYR A 120 -11.25 -10.62 1.96
N GLY A 121 -11.08 -11.55 1.03
CA GLY A 121 -11.55 -11.38 -0.33
C GLY A 121 -11.97 -12.67 -0.99
N ILE A 122 -12.48 -12.53 -2.21
CA ILE A 122 -12.93 -13.62 -3.06
C ILE A 122 -12.18 -13.53 -4.39
N ARG A 123 -11.54 -14.64 -4.76
CA ARG A 123 -10.87 -14.80 -6.05
C ARG A 123 -11.84 -15.36 -7.08
N LEU A 124 -12.05 -14.60 -8.14
CA LEU A 124 -12.84 -14.94 -9.32
C LEU A 124 -11.89 -15.05 -10.50
N ASN A 125 -11.31 -16.24 -10.70
CA ASN A 125 -10.26 -16.50 -11.70
C ASN A 125 -9.02 -15.61 -11.48
N ASN A 126 -8.80 -14.66 -12.40
CA ASN A 126 -7.70 -13.70 -12.37
C ASN A 126 -8.03 -12.43 -11.58
N PHE A 127 -9.29 -12.26 -11.16
CA PHE A 127 -9.71 -11.14 -10.32
C PHE A 127 -9.71 -11.54 -8.85
N LEU A 128 -9.32 -10.62 -7.97
CA LEU A 128 -9.46 -10.73 -6.52
C LEU A 128 -10.03 -9.43 -5.99
N ILE A 129 -11.18 -9.50 -5.33
CA ILE A 129 -11.81 -8.37 -4.66
C ILE A 129 -11.75 -8.65 -3.16
N SER A 130 -11.28 -7.68 -2.39
CA SER A 130 -11.08 -7.84 -0.95
C SER A 130 -11.39 -6.55 -0.19
N ALA A 131 -11.86 -6.72 1.03
CA ALA A 131 -12.15 -5.65 1.98
C ALA A 131 -11.70 -6.08 3.38
N GLY A 132 -11.51 -5.15 4.30
CA GLY A 132 -11.18 -5.54 5.66
C GLY A 132 -11.02 -4.39 6.63
N VAL A 133 -10.01 -4.51 7.49
CA VAL A 133 -9.69 -3.54 8.53
C VAL A 133 -8.22 -3.16 8.43
N SER A 134 -7.94 -1.90 8.69
CA SER A 134 -6.57 -1.37 8.63
C SER A 134 -6.28 -0.46 9.79
N LYS A 135 -5.00 -0.41 10.15
CA LYS A 135 -4.44 0.64 10.99
C LYS A 135 -3.66 1.60 10.12
N ASN A 136 -3.97 2.87 10.30
CA ASN A 136 -3.50 3.97 9.49
C ASN A 136 -2.59 4.86 10.33
N HIS A 137 -1.46 5.25 9.76
CA HIS A 137 -0.57 6.26 10.33
C HIS A 137 -0.16 7.23 9.23
N GLY A 138 -0.07 8.52 9.54
CA GLY A 138 0.40 9.47 8.56
C GLY A 138 0.77 10.81 9.15
N VAL A 139 1.25 11.68 8.28
CA VAL A 139 1.65 13.05 8.63
C VAL A 139 1.07 13.98 7.57
N ASP A 140 0.20 14.89 7.99
CA ASP A 140 -0.21 16.03 7.18
C ASP A 140 0.83 17.15 7.38
N ARG A 141 1.43 17.58 6.27
CA ARG A 141 2.32 18.74 6.22
C ARG A 141 1.56 19.90 5.62
N GLY A 142 1.22 20.85 6.50
CA GLY A 142 0.43 22.02 6.17
C GLY A 142 1.30 23.22 5.80
N GLN A 143 1.15 24.30 6.55
CA GLN A 143 1.73 25.58 6.19
C GLN A 143 3.24 25.62 6.43
N PHE A 144 3.91 26.38 5.58
CA PHE A 144 5.31 26.73 5.73
C PHE A 144 5.47 27.62 6.97
N VAL A 145 6.30 27.19 7.92
CA VAL A 145 6.47 27.86 9.22
C VAL A 145 7.67 28.80 9.20
N ARG A 146 8.78 28.40 8.57
CA ARG A 146 10.02 29.22 8.51
C ARG A 146 11.02 28.69 7.48
N SER A 147 11.70 29.60 6.77
CA SER A 147 13.00 29.32 6.12
C SER A 147 14.09 29.67 7.13
N SER A 148 15.01 28.76 7.43
CA SER A 148 16.20 29.14 8.19
C SER A 148 17.07 30.09 7.35
N ASP A 149 17.70 31.06 8.03
CA ASP A 149 18.55 32.17 7.56
C ASP A 149 19.05 32.10 6.09
N PRO A 150 18.92 33.17 5.27
CA PRO A 150 19.33 33.18 3.86
C PRO A 150 20.83 32.96 3.56
N GLY A 151 21.65 32.59 4.56
CA GLY A 151 23.10 32.36 4.43
C GLY A 151 23.60 30.94 4.73
N SER A 152 22.75 29.97 5.07
CA SER A 152 23.22 28.61 5.43
C SER A 152 23.01 27.58 4.31
N LEU A 153 24.11 26.96 3.87
CA LEU A 153 24.18 25.95 2.80
C LEU A 153 23.46 24.61 3.16
N LEU A 154 22.94 24.48 4.38
CA LEU A 154 22.32 23.27 4.93
C LEU A 154 20.85 23.50 5.37
N ASN A 155 20.17 24.47 4.78
CA ASN A 155 18.82 24.84 5.18
C ASN A 155 17.74 23.95 4.55
N GLY A 156 16.80 23.49 5.39
CA GLY A 156 15.60 22.78 4.98
C GLY A 156 14.36 23.56 5.40
N ASP A 157 13.39 23.68 4.49
CA ASP A 157 12.09 24.30 4.73
C ASP A 157 11.33 23.57 5.86
N TYR A 158 10.83 24.33 6.85
CA TYR A 158 10.05 23.80 7.96
C TYR A 158 8.56 23.95 7.70
N TYR A 159 7.83 22.83 7.72
CA TYR A 159 6.38 22.78 7.62
C TYR A 159 5.77 22.30 8.94
N GLU A 160 4.58 22.80 9.26
CA GLU A 160 3.77 22.27 10.36
C GLU A 160 3.42 20.80 10.09
N LYS A 161 3.70 19.93 11.06
CA LYS A 161 3.49 18.47 10.96
C LYS A 161 2.40 18.03 11.92
N VAL A 162 1.23 17.73 11.38
CA VAL A 162 0.13 17.12 12.14
C VAL A 162 0.19 15.61 11.92
N THR A 163 0.54 14.87 12.96
CA THR A 163 0.57 13.40 12.89
C THR A 163 -0.82 12.85 13.19
N TYR A 164 -1.32 11.98 12.32
CA TYR A 164 -2.60 11.30 12.52
C TYR A 164 -2.41 9.78 12.62
N LYS A 165 -3.33 9.17 13.36
CA LYS A 165 -3.47 7.72 13.52
C LYS A 165 -4.95 7.39 13.52
N GLY A 166 -5.33 6.32 12.84
CA GLY A 166 -6.73 5.93 12.75
C GLY A 166 -6.91 4.48 12.35
N PHE A 167 -8.16 4.06 12.31
CA PHE A 167 -8.57 2.79 11.71
C PHE A 167 -9.41 3.09 10.49
N GLY A 168 -9.30 2.24 9.48
CA GLY A 168 -10.07 2.42 8.26
C GLY A 168 -10.47 1.12 7.62
N LEU A 169 -11.33 1.23 6.62
CA LEU A 169 -11.87 0.15 5.82
C LEU A 169 -11.09 0.07 4.49
N PRO A 170 -10.02 -0.74 4.42
CA PRO A 170 -9.31 -0.99 3.18
C PRO A 170 -10.20 -1.75 2.20
N LEU A 171 -10.20 -1.30 0.95
CA LEU A 171 -10.80 -1.95 -0.19
C LEU A 171 -9.71 -2.20 -1.24
N GLU A 172 -9.79 -3.32 -1.95
CA GLU A 172 -8.84 -3.66 -3.01
C GLU A 172 -9.48 -4.52 -4.09
N ALA A 173 -9.25 -4.15 -5.34
CA ALA A 173 -9.57 -4.94 -6.51
C ALA A 173 -8.28 -5.20 -7.30
N GLN A 174 -7.97 -6.46 -7.57
CA GLN A 174 -6.73 -6.90 -8.20
C GLN A 174 -7.05 -7.69 -9.46
N PHE A 175 -6.24 -7.47 -10.50
CA PHE A 175 -6.16 -8.33 -11.66
C PHE A 175 -4.76 -8.95 -11.73
N ILE A 176 -4.70 -10.27 -11.84
CA ILE A 176 -3.48 -11.06 -11.84
C ILE A 176 -3.25 -11.61 -13.26
N PHE A 177 -2.10 -11.28 -13.84
CA PHE A 177 -1.61 -11.82 -15.10
C PHE A 177 -0.63 -12.97 -14.81
N PRO A 178 -1.06 -14.24 -14.95
CA PRO A 178 -0.20 -15.37 -14.66
C PRO A 178 0.85 -15.58 -15.78
N PHE A 179 2.11 -15.76 -15.39
CA PHE A 179 3.22 -16.17 -16.25
C PHE A 179 3.87 -17.45 -15.72
N GLN A 180 4.75 -18.05 -16.51
CA GLN A 180 5.52 -19.20 -16.06
C GLN A 180 6.58 -18.75 -15.04
N GLY A 181 6.38 -19.11 -13.77
CA GLY A 181 7.32 -18.84 -12.67
C GLY A 181 7.04 -17.59 -11.83
N PHE A 182 6.30 -16.61 -12.35
CA PHE A 182 5.87 -15.41 -11.62
C PHE A 182 4.54 -14.89 -12.15
N SER A 183 3.97 -13.85 -11.57
CA SER A 183 2.78 -13.18 -12.11
C SER A 183 2.90 -11.67 -11.98
N PHE A 184 2.29 -10.91 -12.88
CA PHE A 184 2.09 -9.48 -12.67
C PHE A 184 0.74 -9.23 -12.04
N ARG A 185 0.64 -8.18 -11.23
CA ARG A 185 -0.60 -7.77 -10.60
C ARG A 185 -0.80 -6.28 -10.77
N LEU A 186 -1.96 -5.93 -11.32
CA LEU A 186 -2.50 -4.58 -11.29
C LEU A 186 -3.58 -4.51 -10.21
N ALA A 187 -3.45 -3.58 -9.28
CA ALA A 187 -4.41 -3.42 -8.18
C ALA A 187 -4.92 -1.99 -8.11
N ALA A 188 -6.22 -1.82 -7.99
CA ALA A 188 -6.84 -0.59 -7.53
C ALA A 188 -7.17 -0.76 -6.04
N PHE A 189 -6.79 0.19 -5.21
CA PHE A 189 -7.02 0.12 -3.78
C PHE A 189 -7.51 1.44 -3.22
N GLY A 190 -8.17 1.35 -2.08
CA GLY A 190 -8.52 2.51 -1.29
C GLY A 190 -8.67 2.15 0.18
N ASN A 191 -8.88 3.17 0.97
CA ASN A 191 -9.19 3.05 2.39
C ASN A 191 -10.09 4.22 2.78
N ILE A 192 -11.22 3.85 3.36
CA ILE A 192 -12.19 4.79 3.89
C ILE A 192 -11.92 4.92 5.39
N ASN A 193 -11.58 6.13 5.83
CA ASN A 193 -11.29 6.42 7.22
C ASN A 193 -11.85 7.80 7.59
N ASN A 194 -12.24 7.96 8.86
CA ASN A 194 -12.74 9.23 9.36
C ASN A 194 -11.59 10.26 9.38
N GLY A 195 -11.70 11.25 8.49
CA GLY A 195 -10.76 12.37 8.36
C GLY A 195 -9.84 12.25 7.14
N HIS A 196 -9.19 11.10 6.93
CA HIS A 196 -8.24 10.91 5.82
C HIS A 196 -8.55 9.66 5.01
N SER A 197 -9.12 9.84 3.83
CA SER A 197 -9.33 8.76 2.86
C SER A 197 -8.23 8.79 1.83
N TYR A 198 -7.89 7.64 1.27
CA TYR A 198 -6.96 7.60 0.15
C TYR A 198 -7.30 6.46 -0.80
N GLY A 199 -6.79 6.57 -2.01
CA GLY A 199 -6.95 5.57 -3.05
C GLY A 199 -5.78 5.59 -4.03
N GLY A 200 -5.64 4.54 -4.82
CA GLY A 200 -4.51 4.45 -5.72
C GLY A 200 -4.55 3.24 -6.62
N PHE A 201 -3.55 3.18 -7.48
CA PHE A 201 -3.27 2.04 -8.34
C PHE A 201 -1.85 1.55 -8.07
N ASN A 202 -1.66 0.25 -8.06
CA ASN A 202 -0.38 -0.41 -7.83
C ASN A 202 -0.11 -1.42 -8.94
N PHE A 203 1.11 -1.40 -9.47
CA PHE A 203 1.63 -2.44 -10.34
C PHE A 203 2.72 -3.21 -9.58
N SER A 204 2.56 -4.53 -9.49
CA SER A 204 3.42 -5.38 -8.65
C SER A 204 3.79 -6.69 -9.33
N ILE A 205 4.93 -7.22 -8.94
CA ILE A 205 5.36 -8.58 -9.28
C ILE A 205 4.93 -9.50 -8.14
N CYS A 206 4.31 -10.62 -8.48
CA CYS A 206 3.88 -11.65 -7.56
C CYS A 206 4.78 -12.89 -7.68
N LEU A 207 5.20 -13.40 -6.53
CA LEU A 207 6.01 -14.60 -6.39
C LEU A 207 5.31 -15.57 -5.43
N GLY A 208 5.32 -16.86 -5.77
CA GLY A 208 4.73 -17.91 -4.94
C GLY A 208 3.82 -18.85 -5.73
N ARG A 209 3.05 -19.65 -4.99
CA ARG A 209 2.17 -20.69 -5.53
C ARG A 209 0.77 -20.15 -5.75
N MET A 210 0.53 -19.66 -6.97
CA MET A 210 -0.77 -19.07 -7.36
C MET A 210 -1.69 -20.02 -8.15
N ASN A 211 -1.12 -21.11 -8.70
CA ASN A 211 -1.79 -22.11 -9.54
C ASN A 211 -1.96 -23.45 -8.80
#